data_AF-A0A918UQS1-F1
#
_entry.id   AF-A0A918UQS1-F1
#
_cell.length_a   1.000
_cell.length_b   1.000
_cell.length_c   1.000
_cell.angle_alpha   90.00
_cell.angle_beta   90.00
_cell.angle_gamma   90.00
#
_symmetry.space_group_name_H-M   'P 1'
#
loop_
_entity.id
_entity.type
_entity.pdbx_description
1 polymer ?
#
loop_
_entity_poly.entity_id
_entity_poly.type
_entity_poly.pdbx_seq_one_letter_code
_entity_poly.pdbx_strand_id
1 'polypeptide(L)'
;MAFSLSALTNGETRKLDSSAARGTSAGAPKGTDFGVEQAKSGERAVVDRSSLEQGIAVSYGGSFVDLSWRAYAPDARYAVTRDGREVAVLPAGVSSFRDTNVVKGAEYDYQVAPVLPKGGHAEARLWGVKAAVPESSSRDGLRRAASERVALAAAAKTTTLSWITFIPQKKIDAPPAGCSYKKGYQFGGDGRGYDWKSSKYRSALHATVTWSNKKVVGNKSMGSTTVYKKSSGKKVATKTATDKKMEAKKLGSSGSSVDIRMKMLAQNPFCSGILGIKGGIDGAFTINMTKGGNWTIRSGKHRLMPNHHIYIYNGGKVTNVYQRGYASVTCLIGKATCSEADLTGYRGKF
;
A
#
# COMPACT_ATOMS: atom_id res chain seq x y z
N MET A 1 11.77 11.54 -27.18
CA MET A 1 10.79 12.34 -26.41
C MET A 1 9.99 11.39 -25.54
N ALA A 2 9.97 11.60 -24.23
CA ALA A 2 9.19 10.80 -23.29
C ALA A 2 7.70 11.23 -23.29
N PHE A 3 6.80 10.33 -22.90
CA PHE A 3 5.40 10.66 -22.60
C PHE A 3 5.37 11.56 -21.34
N SER A 4 5.44 12.89 -21.53
CA SER A 4 5.47 13.87 -20.44
C SER A 4 4.10 14.53 -20.22
N LEU A 5 3.77 14.83 -18.96
CA LEU A 5 2.59 15.64 -18.58
C LEU A 5 2.71 17.08 -19.10
N SER A 6 3.93 17.61 -19.24
CA SER A 6 4.16 18.97 -19.73
C SER A 6 3.97 19.11 -21.25
N ALA A 7 4.07 18.00 -22.00
CA ALA A 7 3.68 17.97 -23.41
C ALA A 7 2.15 17.95 -23.61
N LEU A 8 1.37 17.98 -22.52
CA LEU A 8 -0.09 17.91 -22.48
C LEU A 8 -0.75 19.20 -21.96
N THR A 9 -0.01 20.29 -21.70
CA THR A 9 -0.59 21.57 -21.26
C THR A 9 0.25 22.76 -21.74
N ASN A 10 -0.28 23.54 -22.70
CA ASN A 10 0.06 24.95 -22.83
C ASN A 10 -1.07 25.76 -22.16
N GLY A 11 -0.72 26.67 -21.25
CA GLY A 11 -1.60 27.73 -20.77
C GLY A 11 -2.29 27.46 -19.43
N GLU A 12 -2.26 28.45 -18.57
CA GLU A 12 -2.66 28.50 -17.17
C GLU A 12 -4.07 27.99 -16.81
N THR A 13 -4.17 27.60 -15.53
CA THR A 13 -5.36 27.29 -14.72
C THR A 13 -6.01 25.90 -14.81
N ARG A 14 -5.81 25.14 -13.71
CA ARG A 14 -6.80 24.28 -13.02
C ARG A 14 -7.82 23.53 -13.91
N LYS A 15 -7.35 22.48 -14.58
CA LYS A 15 -7.98 21.15 -14.71
C LYS A 15 -7.07 20.32 -15.63
N LEU A 16 -6.71 19.10 -15.22
CA LEU A 16 -6.14 18.12 -16.15
C LEU A 16 -7.28 17.67 -17.06
N ASP A 17 -7.52 18.42 -18.13
CA ASP A 17 -8.53 18.07 -19.10
C ASP A 17 -8.00 16.97 -20.03
N SER A 18 -8.84 15.98 -20.27
CA SER A 18 -8.57 14.74 -21.03
C SER A 18 -8.32 14.95 -22.54
N SER A 19 -8.07 16.18 -22.96
CA SER A 19 -8.12 16.63 -24.35
C SER A 19 -6.76 16.61 -25.06
N ALA A 20 -5.64 16.62 -24.33
CA ALA A 20 -4.30 16.59 -24.94
C ALA A 20 -3.81 15.16 -25.29
N ALA A 21 -4.52 14.11 -24.85
CA ALA A 21 -4.36 12.72 -25.33
C ALA A 21 -5.05 12.48 -26.69
N ARG A 22 -5.16 13.52 -27.54
CA ARG A 22 -5.61 13.41 -28.93
C ARG A 22 -4.44 13.45 -29.91
N GLY A 23 -3.43 12.60 -29.67
CA GLY A 23 -2.86 11.87 -30.81
C GLY A 23 -3.90 10.84 -31.23
N THR A 24 -4.06 10.57 -32.53
CA THR A 24 -5.12 9.73 -33.11
C THR A 24 -5.41 8.48 -32.27
N SER A 25 -6.46 8.56 -31.45
CA SER A 25 -6.88 7.52 -30.52
C SER A 25 -7.63 6.43 -31.28
N ALA A 26 -6.89 5.60 -32.00
CA ALA A 26 -7.47 4.40 -32.59
C ALA A 26 -7.69 3.32 -31.51
N GLY A 27 -8.70 3.51 -30.66
CA GLY A 27 -9.36 2.41 -29.94
C GLY A 27 -9.36 2.41 -28.41
N ALA A 28 -9.13 3.54 -27.71
CA ALA A 28 -9.41 3.60 -26.27
C ALA A 28 -10.85 4.13 -26.05
N PRO A 29 -11.77 3.35 -25.46
CA PRO A 29 -13.07 3.87 -25.03
C PRO A 29 -12.85 5.03 -24.04
N LYS A 30 -13.59 6.12 -24.23
CA LYS A 30 -13.57 7.27 -23.30
C LYS A 30 -13.78 6.79 -21.86
N GLY A 31 -12.86 7.13 -20.95
CA GLY A 31 -12.98 6.83 -19.52
C GLY A 31 -12.30 5.54 -19.04
N THR A 32 -11.42 4.93 -19.84
CA THR A 32 -10.62 3.77 -19.42
C THR A 32 -9.26 4.19 -18.85
N ASP A 33 -8.87 3.60 -17.71
CA ASP A 33 -7.58 3.86 -17.05
C ASP A 33 -6.37 3.35 -17.84
N PHE A 34 -6.60 2.52 -18.87
CA PHE A 34 -5.54 1.92 -19.68
C PHE A 34 -5.86 2.09 -21.16
N GLY A 35 -4.86 2.48 -21.96
CA GLY A 35 -4.99 2.61 -23.40
C GLY A 35 -3.67 2.44 -24.11
N VAL A 36 -3.70 2.35 -25.44
CA VAL A 36 -2.49 2.37 -26.28
C VAL A 36 -2.37 3.73 -26.95
N GLU A 37 -1.20 4.33 -26.85
CA GLU A 37 -0.92 5.64 -27.44
C GLU A 37 0.34 5.61 -28.29
N GLN A 38 0.39 6.56 -29.22
CA GLN A 38 1.53 6.79 -30.09
C GLN A 38 2.07 8.19 -29.82
N ALA A 39 3.36 8.28 -29.48
CA ALA A 39 4.06 9.54 -29.37
C ALA A 39 4.28 10.15 -30.76
N LYS A 40 4.59 11.46 -30.83
CA LYS A 40 4.95 12.15 -32.08
C LYS A 40 6.14 11.50 -32.80
N SER A 41 7.02 10.81 -32.07
CA SER A 41 8.13 10.02 -32.62
C SER A 41 7.69 8.73 -33.34
N GLY A 42 6.40 8.38 -33.31
CA GLY A 42 5.87 7.12 -33.83
C GLY A 42 5.95 5.95 -32.84
N GLU A 43 6.61 6.13 -31.70
CA GLU A 43 6.74 5.13 -30.63
C GLU A 43 5.39 4.86 -29.95
N ARG A 44 5.09 3.59 -29.67
CA ARG A 44 3.81 3.18 -29.06
C ARG A 44 4.00 2.61 -27.66
N ALA A 45 3.08 2.93 -26.76
CA ALA A 45 3.08 2.46 -25.39
C ALA A 45 1.67 2.09 -24.92
N VAL A 46 1.59 1.19 -23.95
CA VAL A 46 0.43 1.14 -23.05
C VAL A 46 0.57 2.29 -22.05
N VAL A 47 -0.48 3.07 -21.86
CA VAL A 47 -0.54 4.18 -20.90
C VAL A 47 -1.50 3.79 -19.77
N ASP A 48 -1.01 3.81 -18.53
CA ASP A 48 -1.78 3.64 -17.30
C ASP A 48 -2.01 5.01 -16.64
N ARG A 49 -3.29 5.38 -16.57
CA ARG A 49 -3.84 6.62 -16.02
C ARG A 49 -4.61 6.41 -14.74
N SER A 50 -4.62 5.21 -14.18
CA SER A 50 -5.38 4.88 -12.97
C SER A 50 -5.01 5.75 -11.77
N SER A 51 -3.84 6.39 -11.81
CA SER A 51 -3.33 7.30 -10.78
C SER A 51 -3.15 8.75 -11.27
N LEU A 52 -3.70 9.12 -12.43
CA LEU A 52 -3.52 10.45 -13.02
C LEU A 52 -4.03 11.55 -12.09
N GLU A 53 -5.20 11.35 -11.48
CA GLU A 53 -5.79 12.23 -10.47
C GLU A 53 -4.93 12.35 -9.20
N GLN A 54 -4.06 11.37 -8.96
CA GLN A 54 -3.08 11.39 -7.87
C GLN A 54 -1.76 12.05 -8.28
N GLY A 55 -1.69 12.55 -9.51
CA GLY A 55 -0.55 13.25 -10.07
C GLY A 55 0.56 12.33 -10.55
N ILE A 56 0.25 11.10 -10.98
CA ILE A 56 1.24 10.26 -11.67
C ILE A 56 0.60 9.45 -12.81
N ALA A 57 1.31 9.36 -13.92
CA ALA A 57 1.01 8.47 -15.03
C ALA A 57 2.25 7.62 -15.36
N VAL A 58 2.01 6.42 -15.85
CA VAL A 58 3.07 5.54 -16.34
C VAL A 58 2.73 5.04 -17.73
N SER A 59 3.71 5.04 -18.63
CA SER A 59 3.57 4.45 -19.96
C SER A 59 4.67 3.43 -20.15
N TYR A 60 4.39 2.32 -20.81
CA TYR A 60 5.38 1.27 -21.06
C TYR A 60 5.22 0.69 -22.46
N GLY A 61 6.31 0.71 -23.21
CA GLY A 61 6.46 0.01 -24.48
C GLY A 61 7.47 -1.13 -24.33
N GLY A 62 7.71 -1.90 -25.39
CA GLY A 62 8.52 -3.14 -25.30
C GLY A 62 10.01 -2.94 -24.98
N SER A 63 10.49 -1.73 -24.73
CA SER A 63 11.90 -1.47 -24.39
C SER A 63 12.06 -0.22 -23.51
N PHE A 64 10.97 0.30 -22.96
CA PHE A 64 11.03 1.49 -22.13
C PHE A 64 9.87 1.58 -21.16
N VAL A 65 10.09 2.32 -20.08
CA VAL A 65 9.07 2.81 -19.16
C VAL A 65 9.21 4.31 -19.02
N ASP A 66 8.12 5.04 -19.24
CA ASP A 66 8.02 6.47 -18.99
C ASP A 66 7.18 6.73 -17.74
N LEU A 67 7.74 7.49 -16.83
CA LEU A 67 7.08 8.02 -15.64
C LEU A 67 6.88 9.51 -15.82
N SER A 68 5.71 9.99 -15.41
CA SER A 68 5.41 11.42 -15.41
C SER A 68 4.56 11.76 -14.20
N TRP A 69 4.93 12.80 -13.45
CA TRP A 69 4.25 13.16 -12.21
C TRP A 69 4.02 14.67 -12.08
N ARG A 70 3.14 15.04 -11.15
CA ARG A 70 2.88 16.43 -10.79
C ARG A 70 3.92 16.87 -9.76
N ALA A 71 4.79 17.80 -10.15
CA ALA A 71 5.78 18.35 -9.23
C ALA A 71 5.13 19.10 -8.05
N TYR A 72 5.78 19.10 -6.88
CA TYR A 72 5.30 19.83 -5.69
C TYR A 72 5.69 21.32 -5.71
N ALA A 73 6.67 21.69 -6.55
CA ALA A 73 7.14 23.05 -6.77
C ALA A 73 7.84 23.13 -8.15
N PRO A 74 7.96 24.31 -8.78
CA PRO A 74 8.62 24.48 -10.08
C PRO A 74 10.09 24.05 -10.11
N ASP A 75 10.79 24.16 -8.98
CA ASP A 75 12.20 23.81 -8.80
C ASP A 75 12.40 22.50 -8.03
N ALA A 76 11.32 21.72 -7.84
CA ALA A 76 11.36 20.46 -7.12
C ALA A 76 12.35 19.48 -7.75
N ARG A 77 13.02 18.70 -6.89
CA ARG A 77 13.94 17.64 -7.28
C ARG A 77 13.37 16.29 -6.91
N TYR A 78 13.70 15.27 -7.70
CA TYR A 78 13.18 13.92 -7.53
C TYR A 78 14.28 12.88 -7.71
N ALA A 79 14.22 11.82 -6.90
CA ALA A 79 14.96 10.60 -7.13
C ALA A 79 13.99 9.53 -7.66
N VAL A 80 14.44 8.77 -8.65
CA VAL A 80 13.72 7.63 -9.20
C VAL A 80 14.41 6.34 -8.77
N THR A 81 13.64 5.41 -8.20
CA THR A 81 14.13 4.05 -7.91
C THR A 81 13.35 3.02 -8.70
N ARG A 82 14.01 1.93 -9.09
CA ARG A 82 13.44 0.74 -9.72
C ARG A 82 13.80 -0.48 -8.88
N ASP A 83 12.80 -1.24 -8.46
CA ASP A 83 12.95 -2.43 -7.60
C ASP A 83 13.77 -2.15 -6.33
N GLY A 84 13.55 -0.96 -5.77
CA GLY A 84 14.23 -0.49 -4.54
C GLY A 84 15.65 0.04 -4.76
N ARG A 85 16.18 0.04 -5.98
CA ARG A 85 17.49 0.62 -6.31
C ARG A 85 17.32 1.97 -6.99
N GLU A 86 18.07 2.98 -6.56
CA GLU A 86 18.11 4.26 -7.25
C GLU A 86 18.62 4.08 -8.68
N VAL A 87 17.85 4.58 -9.66
CA VAL A 87 18.21 4.56 -11.08
C VAL A 87 18.43 5.96 -11.64
N ALA A 88 17.96 7.01 -10.95
CA ALA A 88 18.24 8.39 -11.31
C ALA A 88 18.02 9.35 -10.13
N VAL A 89 18.80 10.44 -10.10
CA VAL A 89 18.48 11.68 -9.37
C VAL A 89 18.36 12.78 -10.41
N LEU A 90 17.20 13.43 -10.46
CA LEU A 90 16.83 14.33 -11.53
C LEU A 90 17.14 15.78 -11.17
N PRO A 91 17.55 16.61 -12.15
CA PRO A 91 17.67 18.06 -11.96
C PRO A 91 16.39 18.72 -11.46
N ALA A 92 16.53 19.93 -10.90
CA ALA A 92 15.39 20.74 -10.47
C ALA A 92 14.43 21.02 -11.64
N GLY A 93 13.13 20.92 -11.37
CA GLY A 93 12.06 21.18 -12.34
C GLY A 93 11.77 20.03 -13.30
N VAL A 94 12.48 18.91 -13.19
CA VAL A 94 12.20 17.71 -13.99
C VAL A 94 11.08 16.89 -13.33
N SER A 95 9.99 16.68 -14.08
CA SER A 95 8.78 15.96 -13.63
C SER A 95 8.46 14.72 -14.46
N SER A 96 9.43 14.23 -15.22
CA SER A 96 9.30 13.00 -16.03
C SER A 96 10.62 12.26 -16.11
N PHE A 97 10.56 10.94 -16.27
CA PHE A 97 11.72 10.07 -16.41
C PHE A 97 11.43 8.96 -17.42
N ARG A 98 12.41 8.64 -18.27
CA ARG A 98 12.38 7.51 -19.19
C ARG A 98 13.46 6.51 -18.78
N ASP A 99 13.04 5.28 -18.53
CA ASP A 99 13.92 4.14 -18.30
C ASP A 99 13.97 3.25 -19.55
N THR A 100 15.13 3.12 -20.17
CA THR A 100 15.36 2.24 -21.31
C THR A 100 16.06 0.93 -20.94
N ASN A 101 16.44 0.75 -19.67
CA ASN A 101 17.16 -0.42 -19.19
C ASN A 101 16.20 -1.52 -18.73
N VAL A 102 15.13 -1.74 -19.49
CA VAL A 102 14.04 -2.65 -19.14
C VAL A 102 13.94 -3.80 -20.13
N VAL A 103 13.43 -4.93 -19.66
CA VAL A 103 13.31 -6.17 -20.43
C VAL A 103 11.85 -6.43 -20.77
N LYS A 104 11.59 -6.92 -21.98
CA LYS A 104 10.24 -7.37 -22.42
C LYS A 104 9.70 -8.43 -21.48
N GLY A 105 8.40 -8.37 -21.21
CA GLY A 105 7.72 -9.32 -20.31
C GLY A 105 7.98 -9.07 -18.82
N ALA A 106 8.95 -8.24 -18.45
CA ALA A 106 9.26 -7.98 -17.06
C ALA A 106 8.29 -6.96 -16.43
N GLU A 107 8.05 -7.14 -15.13
CA GLU A 107 7.37 -6.15 -14.30
C GLU A 107 8.38 -5.47 -13.39
N TYR A 108 8.26 -4.15 -13.24
CA TYR A 108 9.15 -3.30 -12.45
C TYR A 108 8.38 -2.45 -11.44
N ASP A 109 8.97 -2.22 -10.27
CA ASP A 109 8.45 -1.32 -9.23
C ASP A 109 9.17 0.04 -9.25
N TYR A 110 8.51 1.09 -9.71
CA TYR A 110 9.09 2.44 -9.84
C TYR A 110 8.64 3.44 -8.79
N GLN A 111 9.60 4.11 -8.15
CA GLN A 111 9.43 5.13 -7.09
C GLN A 111 9.84 6.47 -7.62
N VAL A 112 9.01 7.47 -7.38
CA VAL A 112 9.36 8.87 -7.61
C VAL A 112 9.31 9.53 -6.23
N ALA A 113 10.48 9.75 -5.65
CA ALA A 113 10.64 10.30 -4.32
C ALA A 113 11.05 11.77 -4.40
N PRO A 114 10.35 12.69 -3.69
CA PRO A 114 10.75 14.08 -3.63
C PRO A 114 12.05 14.20 -2.83
N VAL A 115 13.02 14.93 -3.36
CA VAL A 115 14.22 15.33 -2.62
C VAL A 115 13.88 16.60 -1.87
N LEU A 116 13.65 16.46 -0.56
CA LEU A 116 13.09 17.51 0.27
C LEU A 116 14.15 18.47 0.83
N PRO A 117 13.87 19.78 0.90
CA PRO A 117 14.67 20.71 1.70
C PRO A 117 14.53 20.40 3.19
N LYS A 118 15.44 20.97 4.01
CA LYS A 118 15.36 20.87 5.47
C LYS A 118 14.02 21.43 5.95
N GLY A 119 13.24 20.60 6.66
CA GLY A 119 11.88 20.94 7.10
C GLY A 119 10.75 20.33 6.26
N GLY A 120 11.06 19.75 5.09
CA GLY A 120 10.09 19.10 4.22
C GLY A 120 9.23 20.08 3.42
N HIS A 121 8.20 19.56 2.74
CA HIS A 121 7.24 20.37 1.99
C HIS A 121 5.87 19.71 2.04
N ALA A 122 4.82 20.47 2.37
CA ALA A 122 3.49 19.93 2.62
C ALA A 122 2.84 19.30 1.38
N GLU A 123 3.16 19.81 0.19
CA GLU A 123 2.66 19.24 -1.07
C GLU A 123 3.51 18.11 -1.63
N ALA A 124 4.66 17.81 -1.03
CA ALA A 124 5.53 16.75 -1.52
C ALA A 124 4.90 15.38 -1.33
N ARG A 125 5.01 14.57 -2.37
CA ARG A 125 4.39 13.25 -2.44
C ARG A 125 5.39 12.26 -2.97
N LEU A 126 5.40 11.09 -2.35
CA LEU A 126 6.05 9.90 -2.85
C LEU A 126 5.04 9.16 -3.73
N TRP A 127 5.43 8.83 -4.96
CA TRP A 127 4.61 7.99 -5.83
C TRP A 127 5.19 6.60 -6.00
N GLY A 128 4.29 5.65 -6.16
CA GLY A 128 4.62 4.28 -6.49
C GLY A 128 3.75 3.73 -7.60
N VAL A 129 4.39 3.21 -8.63
CA VAL A 129 3.70 2.59 -9.77
C VAL A 129 4.42 1.31 -10.17
N LYS A 130 3.66 0.33 -10.63
CA LYS A 130 4.19 -0.84 -11.33
C LYS A 130 4.09 -0.61 -12.83
N ALA A 131 5.17 -0.92 -13.56
CA ALA A 131 5.17 -0.95 -15.01
C ALA A 131 5.34 -2.39 -15.47
N ALA A 132 4.48 -2.84 -16.38
CA ALA A 132 4.55 -4.18 -16.95
C ALA A 132 4.94 -4.07 -18.41
N VAL A 133 6.23 -4.27 -18.69
CA VAL A 133 6.79 -4.11 -20.03
C VAL A 133 6.20 -5.21 -20.91
N PRO A 134 5.49 -4.84 -21.99
CA PRO A 134 4.78 -5.81 -22.80
C PRO A 134 5.78 -6.70 -23.56
N GLU A 135 5.47 -7.99 -23.63
CA GLU A 135 6.21 -8.98 -24.44
C GLU A 135 6.32 -8.55 -25.92
N SER A 136 5.29 -7.88 -26.42
CA SER A 136 5.21 -7.41 -27.80
C SER A 136 5.03 -5.89 -27.87
N SER A 137 5.89 -5.23 -28.64
CA SER A 137 5.77 -3.82 -29.04
C SER A 137 4.87 -3.61 -30.27
N SER A 138 4.33 -4.68 -30.87
CA SER A 138 3.34 -4.56 -31.95
C SER A 138 2.06 -3.89 -31.43
N ARG A 139 1.36 -3.17 -32.32
CA ARG A 139 0.12 -2.47 -31.97
C ARG A 139 -0.91 -3.42 -31.34
N ASP A 140 -1.04 -4.64 -31.87
CA ASP A 140 -2.01 -5.61 -31.37
C ASP A 140 -1.56 -6.29 -30.08
N GLY A 141 -0.26 -6.47 -29.88
CA GLY A 141 0.29 -6.90 -28.59
C GLY A 141 0.05 -5.87 -27.48
N LEU A 142 0.33 -4.60 -27.76
CA LEU A 142 0.06 -3.51 -26.81
C LEU A 142 -1.44 -3.39 -26.49
N ARG A 143 -2.31 -3.54 -27.50
CA ARG A 143 -3.77 -3.52 -27.30
C ARG A 143 -4.25 -4.67 -26.44
N ARG A 144 -3.77 -5.89 -26.68
CA ARG A 144 -4.08 -7.04 -25.83
C ARG A 144 -3.67 -6.78 -24.38
N ALA A 145 -2.45 -6.33 -24.15
CA ALA A 145 -1.97 -5.99 -22.81
C ALA A 145 -2.85 -4.94 -22.13
N ALA A 146 -3.23 -3.86 -22.83
CA ALA A 146 -4.13 -2.85 -22.28
C ALA A 146 -5.53 -3.42 -21.98
N SER A 147 -6.11 -4.18 -22.91
CA SER A 147 -7.43 -4.80 -22.76
C SER A 147 -7.49 -5.81 -21.62
N GLU A 148 -6.45 -6.59 -21.40
CA GLU A 148 -6.34 -7.50 -20.25
C GLU A 148 -6.38 -6.73 -18.93
N ARG A 149 -5.66 -5.60 -18.83
CA ARG A 149 -5.72 -4.74 -17.63
C ARG A 149 -7.12 -4.16 -17.42
N VAL A 150 -7.78 -3.71 -18.48
CA VAL A 150 -9.17 -3.21 -18.40
C VAL A 150 -10.12 -4.31 -17.97
N ALA A 151 -9.99 -5.53 -18.51
CA ALA A 151 -10.84 -6.66 -18.16
C ALA A 151 -10.68 -7.08 -16.69
N LEU A 152 -9.44 -7.14 -16.20
CA LEU A 152 -9.17 -7.41 -14.78
C LEU A 152 -9.78 -6.34 -13.87
N ALA A 153 -9.64 -5.06 -14.24
CA ALA A 153 -10.24 -3.97 -13.50
C ALA A 153 -11.78 -4.04 -13.54
N ALA A 154 -12.38 -4.38 -14.67
CA ALA A 154 -13.82 -4.50 -14.85
C ALA A 154 -14.42 -5.67 -14.06
N ALA A 155 -13.71 -6.80 -13.99
CA ALA A 155 -14.11 -7.98 -13.24
C ALA A 155 -14.09 -7.76 -11.72
N ALA A 156 -13.26 -6.83 -11.23
CA ALA A 156 -13.17 -6.51 -9.80
C ALA A 156 -14.46 -5.81 -9.31
N LYS A 157 -15.36 -6.58 -8.70
CA LYS A 157 -16.55 -6.06 -8.00
C LYS A 157 -16.20 -5.50 -6.63
N THR A 158 -15.43 -6.28 -5.87
CA THR A 158 -14.98 -5.95 -4.52
C THR A 158 -13.50 -6.29 -4.34
N THR A 159 -12.83 -5.49 -3.51
CA THR A 159 -11.46 -5.75 -3.08
C THR A 159 -11.36 -5.53 -1.57
N THR A 160 -10.73 -6.46 -0.86
CA THR A 160 -10.57 -6.37 0.59
C THR A 160 -9.11 -6.20 0.96
N LEU A 161 -8.78 -5.03 1.50
CA LEU A 161 -7.51 -4.80 2.19
C LEU A 161 -7.63 -5.34 3.61
N SER A 162 -6.72 -6.23 4.00
CA SER A 162 -6.70 -6.86 5.32
C SER A 162 -5.41 -6.53 6.04
N TRP A 163 -5.53 -6.16 7.31
CA TRP A 163 -4.42 -6.03 8.25
C TRP A 163 -4.66 -6.98 9.42
N ILE A 164 -3.82 -8.01 9.51
CA ILE A 164 -3.87 -9.05 10.53
C ILE A 164 -2.63 -8.94 11.41
N THR A 165 -2.81 -9.14 12.71
CA THR A 165 -1.69 -9.31 13.63
C THR A 165 -1.76 -10.65 14.33
N PHE A 166 -0.62 -11.26 14.61
CA PHE A 166 -0.55 -12.56 15.26
C PHE A 166 0.76 -12.75 16.01
N ILE A 167 0.75 -13.59 17.05
CA ILE A 167 1.95 -14.06 17.76
C ILE A 167 2.33 -15.42 17.16
N PRO A 168 3.52 -15.58 16.57
CA PRO A 168 3.87 -16.81 15.86
C PRO A 168 4.02 -18.02 16.79
N GLN A 169 4.33 -17.81 18.07
CA GLN A 169 4.42 -18.89 19.06
C GLN A 169 3.04 -19.33 19.54
N LYS A 170 2.93 -20.57 20.06
CA LYS A 170 1.71 -21.05 20.75
C LYS A 170 1.51 -20.38 22.11
N LYS A 171 2.60 -20.05 22.79
CA LYS A 171 2.64 -19.36 24.09
C LYS A 171 3.86 -18.46 24.15
N ILE A 172 3.76 -17.38 24.91
CA ILE A 172 4.84 -16.43 25.15
C ILE A 172 4.89 -16.11 26.65
N ASP A 173 6.09 -15.99 27.21
CA ASP A 173 6.23 -15.65 28.63
C ASP A 173 5.59 -14.29 28.92
N ALA A 174 4.89 -14.21 30.05
CA ALA A 174 4.33 -12.95 30.52
C ALA A 174 5.47 -11.98 30.85
N PRO A 175 5.31 -10.69 30.52
CA PRO A 175 6.39 -9.74 30.73
C PRO A 175 6.58 -9.49 32.24
N PRO A 176 7.78 -9.01 32.65
CA PRO A 176 8.12 -8.89 34.06
C PRO A 176 7.29 -7.84 34.81
N ALA A 177 6.70 -6.87 34.11
CA ALA A 177 5.93 -5.78 34.69
C ALA A 177 4.77 -5.34 33.76
N GLY A 178 3.93 -4.40 34.20
CA GLY A 178 2.87 -3.79 33.38
C GLY A 178 1.63 -4.65 33.12
N CYS A 179 1.61 -5.90 33.59
CA CYS A 179 0.48 -6.81 33.49
C CYS A 179 0.13 -7.45 34.85
N SER A 180 -1.14 -7.84 35.01
CA SER A 180 -1.62 -8.55 36.20
C SER A 180 -0.95 -9.92 36.36
N TYR A 181 -0.59 -10.55 35.25
CA TYR A 181 0.16 -11.81 35.21
C TYR A 181 1.59 -11.54 34.77
N LYS A 182 2.57 -12.02 35.55
CA LYS A 182 4.00 -11.76 35.40
C LYS A 182 4.80 -13.08 35.43
N LYS A 183 5.99 -13.09 36.06
CA LYS A 183 6.84 -14.28 36.26
C LYS A 183 6.00 -15.48 36.73
N GLY A 184 6.19 -16.63 36.06
CA GLY A 184 5.42 -17.86 36.33
C GLY A 184 4.16 -18.03 35.48
N TYR A 185 3.84 -17.09 34.59
CA TYR A 185 2.69 -17.16 33.67
C TYR A 185 3.11 -16.98 32.20
N GLN A 186 2.24 -17.43 31.30
CA GLN A 186 2.41 -17.27 29.84
C GLN A 186 1.10 -16.78 29.22
N PHE A 187 1.20 -15.94 28.18
CA PHE A 187 0.08 -15.60 27.32
C PHE A 187 0.01 -16.57 26.13
N GLY A 188 -1.20 -16.93 25.72
CA GLY A 188 -1.43 -17.69 24.49
C GLY A 188 -1.07 -16.85 23.27
N GLY A 189 -0.35 -17.46 22.34
CA GLY A 189 -0.15 -16.92 21.00
C GLY A 189 -0.97 -17.68 19.96
N ASP A 190 -0.73 -17.42 18.68
CA ASP A 190 -1.55 -17.93 17.58
C ASP A 190 -0.93 -19.16 16.91
N GLY A 191 0.37 -19.42 17.13
CA GLY A 191 1.03 -20.64 16.67
C GLY A 191 1.02 -20.80 15.15
N ARG A 192 1.31 -19.72 14.41
CA ARG A 192 1.12 -19.65 12.95
C ARG A 192 2.15 -18.75 12.26
N GLY A 193 2.25 -18.90 10.94
CA GLY A 193 3.02 -18.01 10.06
C GLY A 193 2.13 -17.02 9.29
N TYR A 194 2.69 -16.46 8.21
CA TYR A 194 2.03 -15.51 7.31
C TYR A 194 1.04 -16.17 6.33
N ASP A 195 0.08 -16.92 6.86
CA ASP A 195 -0.98 -17.58 6.08
C ASP A 195 -2.29 -16.77 6.05
N TRP A 196 -2.61 -16.13 4.92
CA TRP A 196 -3.82 -15.31 4.81
C TRP A 196 -5.14 -16.09 5.08
N LYS A 197 -5.13 -17.43 5.01
CA LYS A 197 -6.32 -18.27 5.25
C LYS A 197 -6.56 -18.59 6.71
N SER A 198 -5.54 -18.49 7.56
CA SER A 198 -5.69 -18.95 8.95
C SER A 198 -6.59 -18.03 9.76
N SER A 199 -7.51 -18.65 10.51
CA SER A 199 -8.47 -18.00 11.41
C SER A 199 -7.89 -17.63 12.77
N LYS A 200 -6.62 -17.96 13.05
CA LYS A 200 -5.94 -17.60 14.31
C LYS A 200 -5.26 -16.24 14.16
N TYR A 201 -5.55 -15.31 15.07
CA TYR A 201 -4.98 -13.95 15.08
C TYR A 201 -5.15 -13.27 16.45
N ARG A 202 -4.35 -12.23 16.70
CA ARG A 202 -4.56 -11.29 17.82
C ARG A 202 -5.57 -10.19 17.47
N SER A 203 -5.45 -9.62 16.27
CA SER A 203 -6.41 -8.64 15.75
C SER A 203 -6.52 -8.76 14.24
N ALA A 204 -7.71 -8.46 13.72
CA ALA A 204 -8.00 -8.43 12.30
C ALA A 204 -8.80 -7.17 11.97
N LEU A 205 -8.35 -6.44 10.95
CA LEU A 205 -9.02 -5.27 10.41
C LEU A 205 -9.09 -5.38 8.89
N HIS A 206 -10.29 -5.31 8.35
CA HIS A 206 -10.54 -5.41 6.92
C HIS A 206 -11.21 -4.12 6.43
N ALA A 207 -10.82 -3.65 5.25
CA ALA A 207 -11.50 -2.62 4.49
C ALA A 207 -11.95 -3.22 3.16
N THR A 208 -13.25 -3.45 3.01
CA THR A 208 -13.83 -3.94 1.75
C THR A 208 -14.28 -2.75 0.92
N VAL A 209 -13.67 -2.58 -0.24
CA VAL A 209 -14.03 -1.61 -1.26
C VAL A 209 -15.05 -2.25 -2.20
N THR A 210 -16.21 -1.60 -2.36
CA THR A 210 -17.15 -1.90 -3.45
C THR A 210 -16.92 -0.90 -4.57
N TRP A 211 -16.43 -1.35 -5.72
CA TRP A 211 -15.93 -0.44 -6.76
C TRP A 211 -17.03 0.33 -7.49
N SER A 212 -18.25 -0.20 -7.57
CA SER A 212 -19.37 0.46 -8.27
C SER A 212 -19.76 1.80 -7.64
N ASN A 213 -19.70 1.91 -6.32
CA ASN A 213 -20.02 3.12 -5.55
C ASN A 213 -18.84 3.65 -4.74
N LYS A 214 -17.66 3.03 -4.85
CA LYS A 214 -16.44 3.36 -4.11
C LYS A 214 -16.69 3.42 -2.59
N LYS A 215 -17.62 2.60 -2.07
CA LYS A 215 -17.90 2.49 -0.64
C LYS A 215 -16.82 1.65 0.02
N VAL A 216 -16.37 2.07 1.20
CA VAL A 216 -15.46 1.29 2.05
C VAL A 216 -16.23 0.85 3.28
N VAL A 217 -16.27 -0.45 3.54
CA VAL A 217 -16.82 -1.02 4.76
C VAL A 217 -15.69 -1.61 5.59
N GLY A 218 -15.55 -1.11 6.81
CA GLY A 218 -14.61 -1.62 7.79
C GLY A 218 -15.19 -2.79 8.59
N ASN A 219 -14.45 -3.89 8.69
CA ASN A 219 -14.78 -5.01 9.58
C ASN A 219 -13.62 -5.24 10.54
N LYS A 220 -13.91 -5.42 11.82
CA LYS A 220 -12.92 -5.53 12.89
C LYS A 220 -13.19 -6.79 13.72
N SER A 221 -12.13 -7.44 14.17
CA SER A 221 -12.21 -8.61 15.04
C SER A 221 -11.00 -8.70 15.95
N MET A 222 -11.24 -9.18 17.18
CA MET A 222 -10.21 -9.34 18.21
C MET A 222 -10.14 -10.79 18.68
N GLY A 223 -8.94 -11.34 18.68
CA GLY A 223 -8.67 -12.63 19.30
C GLY A 223 -8.66 -12.52 20.82
N SER A 224 -9.16 -13.55 21.50
CA SER A 224 -9.08 -13.62 22.96
C SER A 224 -7.64 -13.76 23.44
N THR A 225 -7.32 -13.06 24.51
CA THR A 225 -6.08 -13.26 25.26
C THR A 225 -6.32 -14.31 26.32
N THR A 226 -5.53 -15.38 26.31
CA THR A 226 -5.60 -16.46 27.29
C THR A 226 -4.31 -16.50 28.10
N VAL A 227 -4.41 -16.71 29.41
CA VAL A 227 -3.27 -16.81 30.32
C VAL A 227 -3.16 -18.23 30.83
N TYR A 228 -1.93 -18.73 30.93
CA TYR A 228 -1.58 -20.04 31.43
C TYR A 228 -0.60 -19.93 32.60
N LYS A 229 -0.70 -20.82 33.60
CA LYS A 229 0.35 -21.01 34.59
C LYS A 229 1.52 -21.74 33.92
N LYS A 230 2.74 -21.19 33.97
CA LYS A 230 3.91 -21.71 33.24
C LYS A 230 4.30 -23.12 33.70
N SER A 231 4.22 -23.39 35.01
CA SER A 231 4.64 -24.68 35.59
C SER A 231 3.76 -25.86 35.18
N SER A 232 2.45 -25.66 35.04
CA SER A 232 1.50 -26.73 34.73
C SER A 232 0.87 -26.64 33.34
N GLY A 233 1.07 -25.53 32.64
CA GLY A 233 0.41 -25.26 31.36
C GLY A 233 -1.11 -25.05 31.46
N LYS A 234 -1.71 -25.05 32.67
CA LYS A 234 -3.15 -24.91 32.90
C LYS A 234 -3.62 -23.49 32.58
N LYS A 235 -4.76 -23.38 31.88
CA LYS A 235 -5.44 -22.10 31.60
C LYS A 235 -5.95 -21.50 32.91
N VAL A 236 -5.64 -20.23 33.17
CA VAL A 236 -6.05 -19.51 34.39
C VAL A 236 -6.96 -18.32 34.12
N ALA A 237 -6.92 -17.72 32.92
CA ALA A 237 -7.80 -16.62 32.56
C ALA A 237 -7.99 -16.53 31.05
N THR A 238 -9.10 -15.93 30.61
CA THR A 238 -9.32 -15.54 29.21
C THR A 238 -10.14 -14.27 29.15
N LYS A 239 -9.74 -13.31 28.32
CA LYS A 239 -10.45 -12.05 28.12
C LYS A 239 -10.19 -11.53 26.70
N THR A 240 -11.19 -10.92 26.10
CA THR A 240 -11.09 -10.30 24.77
C THR A 240 -10.93 -8.79 24.93
N ALA A 241 -9.98 -8.21 24.20
CA ALA A 241 -9.79 -6.76 24.17
C ALA A 241 -10.93 -6.07 23.42
N THR A 242 -11.16 -4.78 23.73
CA THR A 242 -12.09 -3.97 22.93
C THR A 242 -11.50 -3.64 21.57
N ASP A 243 -12.34 -3.61 20.54
CA ASP A 243 -12.02 -3.22 19.18
C ASP A 243 -12.42 -1.76 18.87
N LYS A 244 -12.91 -1.01 19.85
CA LYS A 244 -13.50 0.33 19.67
C LYS A 244 -12.56 1.36 19.05
N LYS A 245 -11.25 1.14 19.17
CA LYS A 245 -10.20 2.02 18.60
C LYS A 245 -9.63 1.52 17.28
N MET A 246 -10.19 0.45 16.72
CA MET A 246 -9.90 -0.03 15.38
C MET A 246 -10.87 0.60 14.39
N GLU A 247 -10.33 1.06 13.26
CA GLU A 247 -11.10 1.77 12.25
C GLU A 247 -10.51 1.51 10.86
N ALA A 248 -11.37 1.17 9.91
CA ALA A 248 -11.08 1.14 8.50
C ALA A 248 -12.10 2.06 7.81
N LYS A 249 -11.64 3.21 7.32
CA LYS A 249 -12.53 4.22 6.71
C LYS A 249 -12.00 4.76 5.39
N LYS A 250 -12.94 5.17 4.55
CA LYS A 250 -12.66 5.97 3.36
C LYS A 250 -12.24 7.38 3.78
N LEU A 251 -11.15 7.87 3.22
CA LEU A 251 -10.74 9.28 3.31
C LEU A 251 -11.20 10.09 2.08
N GLY A 252 -11.25 9.44 0.92
CA GLY A 252 -11.61 10.07 -0.34
C GLY A 252 -11.67 9.06 -1.47
N SER A 253 -12.10 9.51 -2.65
CA SER A 253 -12.03 8.74 -3.89
C SER A 253 -12.03 9.70 -5.07
N SER A 254 -11.26 9.39 -6.12
CA SER A 254 -11.29 10.12 -7.39
C SER A 254 -11.18 9.12 -8.54
N GLY A 255 -11.93 9.30 -9.62
CA GLY A 255 -11.92 8.38 -10.77
C GLY A 255 -12.16 6.93 -10.34
N SER A 256 -11.20 6.06 -10.62
CA SER A 256 -11.15 4.66 -10.22
C SER A 256 -10.40 4.37 -8.92
N SER A 257 -10.05 5.39 -8.12
CA SER A 257 -9.24 5.26 -6.91
C SER A 257 -10.00 5.56 -5.62
N VAL A 258 -9.56 4.93 -4.53
CA VAL A 258 -10.06 5.12 -3.16
C VAL A 258 -8.89 5.26 -2.21
N ASP A 259 -8.95 6.26 -1.34
CA ASP A 259 -8.03 6.44 -0.21
C ASP A 259 -8.65 5.84 1.05
N ILE A 260 -7.91 4.98 1.74
CA ILE A 260 -8.35 4.24 2.92
C ILE A 260 -7.40 4.55 4.08
N ARG A 261 -7.97 4.89 5.25
CA ARG A 261 -7.25 4.93 6.51
C ARG A 261 -7.51 3.64 7.27
N MET A 262 -6.44 2.93 7.59
CA MET A 262 -6.44 1.79 8.49
C MET A 262 -5.83 2.23 9.81
N LYS A 263 -6.55 2.07 10.92
CA LYS A 263 -6.07 2.35 12.28
C LYS A 263 -6.32 1.12 13.15
N MET A 264 -5.26 0.64 13.78
CA MET A 264 -5.32 -0.52 14.65
C MET A 264 -4.75 -0.17 16.01
N LEU A 265 -5.62 -0.15 17.01
CA LEU A 265 -5.22 0.04 18.40
C LEU A 265 -5.94 -0.99 19.26
N ALA A 266 -5.18 -1.97 19.74
CA ALA A 266 -5.68 -3.05 20.59
C ALA A 266 -4.76 -3.26 21.79
N GLN A 267 -5.33 -3.13 22.98
CA GLN A 267 -4.60 -3.25 24.26
C GLN A 267 -4.83 -4.64 24.86
N ASN A 268 -3.78 -5.23 25.43
CA ASN A 268 -3.95 -6.49 26.16
C ASN A 268 -4.82 -6.23 27.40
N PRO A 269 -5.96 -6.94 27.56
CA PRO A 269 -6.92 -6.66 28.61
C PRO A 269 -6.46 -7.05 30.02
N PHE A 270 -5.30 -7.72 30.14
CA PHE A 270 -4.62 -8.03 31.40
C PHE A 270 -3.41 -7.14 31.66
N CYS A 271 -3.14 -6.15 30.81
CA CYS A 271 -2.01 -5.24 30.94
C CYS A 271 -2.50 -3.81 31.10
N SER A 272 -2.18 -3.21 32.26
CA SER A 272 -2.45 -1.80 32.56
C SER A 272 -1.32 -0.88 32.08
N GLY A 273 -0.18 -1.43 31.67
CA GLY A 273 1.00 -0.67 31.26
C GLY A 273 1.88 -0.28 32.44
N ILE A 274 2.95 0.47 32.16
CA ILE A 274 3.90 0.99 33.16
C ILE A 274 3.86 2.51 33.08
N LEU A 275 3.80 3.19 34.24
CA LEU A 275 3.79 4.67 34.34
C LEU A 275 2.71 5.34 33.46
N GLY A 276 1.50 4.76 33.43
CA GLY A 276 0.38 5.27 32.62
C GLY A 276 0.46 4.93 31.12
N ILE A 277 1.54 4.32 30.65
CA ILE A 277 1.75 3.96 29.25
C ILE A 277 1.28 2.53 28.99
N LYS A 278 0.11 2.39 28.37
CA LYS A 278 -0.44 1.10 27.97
C LYS A 278 0.31 0.54 26.75
N GLY A 279 0.92 -0.64 26.93
CA GLY A 279 1.42 -1.45 25.83
C GLY A 279 0.26 -2.06 25.02
N GLY A 280 0.49 -2.30 23.73
CA GLY A 280 -0.53 -2.83 22.85
C GLY A 280 -0.14 -2.75 21.38
N ILE A 281 -0.95 -3.40 20.55
CA ILE A 281 -0.90 -3.27 19.11
C ILE A 281 -1.31 -1.83 18.80
N ASP A 282 -0.45 -1.10 18.11
CA ASP A 282 -0.69 0.29 17.74
C ASP A 282 -0.08 0.55 16.38
N GLY A 283 -0.87 1.14 15.50
CA GLY A 283 -0.41 1.61 14.21
C GLY A 283 -1.54 2.16 13.37
N ALA A 284 -1.16 2.95 12.38
CA ALA A 284 -2.08 3.45 11.39
C ALA A 284 -1.35 3.72 10.09
N PHE A 285 -2.03 3.47 8.97
CA PHE A 285 -1.53 3.81 7.65
C PHE A 285 -2.66 4.28 6.74
N THR A 286 -2.27 5.08 5.76
CA THR A 286 -3.14 5.55 4.68
C THR A 286 -2.66 4.92 3.37
N ILE A 287 -3.56 4.28 2.65
CA ILE A 287 -3.29 3.62 1.38
C ILE A 287 -4.25 4.11 0.31
N ASN A 288 -3.72 4.39 -0.88
CA ASN A 288 -4.50 4.58 -2.09
C ASN A 288 -4.58 3.24 -2.82
N MET A 289 -5.77 2.89 -3.33
CA MET A 289 -6.00 1.72 -4.15
C MET A 289 -6.80 2.12 -5.39
N THR A 290 -6.46 1.56 -6.55
CA THR A 290 -7.20 1.76 -7.81
C THR A 290 -7.94 0.51 -8.21
N LYS A 291 -9.05 0.66 -8.95
CA LYS A 291 -9.82 -0.45 -9.51
C LYS A 291 -8.97 -1.28 -10.47
N GLY A 292 -7.98 -0.65 -11.12
CA GLY A 292 -6.97 -1.28 -11.97
C GLY A 292 -5.91 -2.12 -11.23
N GLY A 293 -5.99 -2.17 -9.90
CA GLY A 293 -5.16 -3.02 -9.04
C GLY A 293 -3.95 -2.32 -8.44
N ASN A 294 -3.62 -1.08 -8.83
CA ASN A 294 -2.47 -0.38 -8.27
C ASN A 294 -2.76 0.06 -6.84
N TRP A 295 -1.75 0.01 -5.98
CA TRP A 295 -1.86 0.51 -4.60
C TRP A 295 -0.57 1.13 -4.10
N THR A 296 -0.69 2.08 -3.16
CA THR A 296 0.46 2.73 -2.50
C THR A 296 0.09 3.17 -1.09
N ILE A 297 0.89 2.77 -0.10
CA ILE A 297 0.84 3.30 1.26
C ILE A 297 1.55 4.65 1.28
N ARG A 298 0.77 5.72 1.46
CA ARG A 298 1.25 7.11 1.41
C ARG A 298 1.91 7.57 2.69
N SER A 299 1.49 6.99 3.80
CA SER A 299 2.04 7.25 5.12
C SER A 299 1.58 6.18 6.07
N GLY A 300 2.40 5.87 7.07
CA GLY A 300 1.94 5.07 8.18
C GLY A 300 3.07 4.43 8.96
N LYS A 301 2.78 4.11 10.22
CA LYS A 301 3.70 3.39 11.09
C LYS A 301 2.93 2.39 11.93
N HIS A 302 3.62 1.36 12.37
CA HIS A 302 3.11 0.47 13.40
C HIS A 302 4.21 0.01 14.34
N ARG A 303 3.85 -0.31 15.58
CA ARG A 303 4.76 -0.90 16.56
C ARG A 303 5.17 -2.30 16.15
N LEU A 304 6.40 -2.69 16.46
CA LEU A 304 6.96 -4.00 16.14
C LEU A 304 6.61 -5.08 17.17
N MET A 305 5.35 -5.14 17.59
CA MET A 305 4.79 -6.27 18.33
C MET A 305 3.26 -6.29 18.19
N PRO A 306 2.66 -7.42 17.75
CA PRO A 306 3.27 -8.71 17.41
C PRO A 306 3.69 -8.75 15.93
N ASN A 307 3.57 -9.89 15.22
CA ASN A 307 3.79 -9.91 13.76
C ASN A 307 2.63 -9.21 13.05
N HIS A 308 2.92 -8.54 11.94
CA HIS A 308 1.93 -7.87 11.09
C HIS A 308 1.93 -8.46 9.69
N HIS A 309 0.74 -8.75 9.16
CA HIS A 309 0.49 -9.17 7.79
C HIS A 309 -0.56 -8.26 7.18
N ILE A 310 -0.17 -7.49 6.16
CA ILE A 310 -1.09 -6.70 5.35
C ILE A 310 -1.15 -7.37 3.98
N TYR A 311 -2.37 -7.61 3.49
CA TYR A 311 -2.59 -8.20 2.17
C TYR A 311 -3.87 -7.66 1.54
N ILE A 312 -3.96 -7.79 0.23
CA ILE A 312 -5.15 -7.44 -0.55
C ILE A 312 -5.72 -8.73 -1.13
N TYR A 313 -7.01 -8.97 -0.89
CA TYR A 313 -7.78 -10.03 -1.51
C TYR A 313 -8.69 -9.45 -2.59
N ASN A 314 -8.59 -9.97 -3.80
CA ASN A 314 -9.39 -9.55 -4.95
C ASN A 314 -9.95 -10.78 -5.66
N GLY A 315 -11.21 -11.13 -5.38
CA GLY A 315 -11.95 -12.18 -6.11
C GLY A 315 -11.27 -13.55 -6.17
N GLY A 316 -10.51 -13.95 -5.14
CA GLY A 316 -9.81 -15.25 -5.07
C GLY A 316 -8.29 -15.15 -5.16
N LYS A 317 -7.77 -14.00 -5.63
CA LYS A 317 -6.33 -13.73 -5.67
C LYS A 317 -5.89 -12.95 -4.43
N VAL A 318 -4.75 -13.33 -3.85
CA VAL A 318 -4.12 -12.63 -2.73
C VAL A 318 -2.81 -12.02 -3.15
N THR A 319 -2.63 -10.75 -2.80
CA THR A 319 -1.38 -10.02 -2.93
C THR A 319 -0.86 -9.65 -1.55
N ASN A 320 0.37 -10.05 -1.24
CA ASN A 320 1.06 -9.60 -0.04
C ASN A 320 1.44 -8.12 -0.20
N VAL A 321 0.96 -7.28 0.71
CA VAL A 321 1.31 -5.85 0.77
C VAL A 321 2.52 -5.65 1.67
N TYR A 322 2.51 -6.30 2.83
CA TYR A 322 3.54 -6.15 3.84
C TYR A 322 3.53 -7.32 4.83
N GLN A 323 4.72 -7.79 5.20
CA GLN A 323 4.92 -8.79 6.25
C GLN A 323 6.07 -8.34 7.14
N ARG A 324 5.86 -8.38 8.46
CA ARG A 324 6.90 -8.00 9.41
C ARG A 324 6.82 -8.83 10.68
N GLY A 325 7.97 -9.36 11.07
CA GLY A 325 8.15 -10.04 12.35
C GLY A 325 8.19 -9.03 13.50
N TYR A 326 7.71 -9.42 14.67
CA TYR A 326 7.90 -8.61 15.88
C TYR A 326 9.40 -8.46 16.18
N ALA A 327 9.79 -7.33 16.75
CA ALA A 327 11.18 -7.07 17.13
C ALA A 327 11.48 -7.58 18.54
N SER A 328 10.62 -7.27 19.52
CA SER A 328 10.79 -7.70 20.90
C SER A 328 9.47 -7.82 21.64
N VAL A 329 9.40 -8.81 22.53
CA VAL A 329 8.28 -9.02 23.45
C VAL A 329 8.17 -7.92 24.51
N THR A 330 9.26 -7.18 24.76
CA THR A 330 9.28 -6.01 25.65
C THR A 330 8.44 -4.84 25.12
N CYS A 331 8.05 -4.87 23.84
CA CYS A 331 7.05 -3.95 23.29
C CYS A 331 5.66 -4.11 23.94
N LEU A 332 5.38 -5.22 24.61
CA LEU A 332 4.10 -5.46 25.30
C LEU A 332 3.89 -4.58 26.54
N ILE A 333 4.96 -3.98 27.10
CA ILE A 333 4.91 -3.30 28.40
C ILE A 333 5.08 -1.78 28.36
N GLY A 334 5.36 -1.18 27.21
CA GLY A 334 5.49 0.29 27.12
C GLY A 334 5.80 0.80 25.70
N LYS A 335 5.49 2.08 25.45
CA LYS A 335 5.75 2.77 24.18
C LYS A 335 7.23 3.12 24.00
N ALA A 336 7.93 3.49 25.07
CA ALA A 336 9.33 3.95 25.01
C ALA A 336 10.32 2.85 24.57
N THR A 337 9.95 1.58 24.71
CA THR A 337 10.80 0.43 24.38
C THR A 337 10.45 -0.22 23.03
N CYS A 338 9.46 0.30 22.30
CA CYS A 338 9.01 -0.34 21.07
C CYS A 338 9.34 0.49 19.83
N SER A 339 10.28 -0.02 19.05
CA SER A 339 10.55 0.49 17.71
C SER A 339 9.30 0.42 16.82
N GLU A 340 9.18 1.38 15.94
CA GLU A 340 8.13 1.44 14.92
C GLU A 340 8.73 1.06 13.56
N ALA A 341 7.95 0.35 12.74
CA ALA A 341 8.23 0.22 11.32
C ALA A 341 7.44 1.26 10.55
N ASP A 342 8.11 1.88 9.58
CA ASP A 342 7.51 2.78 8.61
C ASP A 342 6.95 1.98 7.42
N LEU A 343 5.69 2.27 7.08
CA LEU A 343 4.97 1.68 5.96
C LEU A 343 4.93 2.63 4.75
N THR A 344 5.48 3.83 4.87
CA THR A 344 5.46 4.85 3.82
C THR A 344 6.22 4.36 2.58
N GLY A 345 5.59 4.42 1.42
CA GLY A 345 6.20 4.09 0.13
C GLY A 345 6.03 2.64 -0.33
N TYR A 346 5.49 1.76 0.51
CA TYR A 346 5.08 0.42 0.07
C TYR A 346 3.99 0.51 -1.00
N ARG A 347 4.04 -0.37 -1.99
CA ARG A 347 3.19 -0.32 -3.19
C ARG A 347 3.16 -1.64 -3.94
N GLY A 348 2.27 -1.74 -4.90
CA GLY A 348 2.28 -2.84 -5.86
C GLY A 348 1.00 -2.93 -6.66
N LYS A 349 0.67 -4.15 -7.10
CA LYS A 349 -0.55 -4.47 -7.84
C LYS A 349 -1.26 -5.69 -7.25
N PHE A 350 -2.59 -5.73 -7.27
CA PHE A 350 -3.38 -6.93 -6.97
C PHE A 350 -4.17 -7.45 -8.16
#